data_AF-I2DKK6-F1
#
_entry.id   AF-I2DKK6-F1
#
_cell.length_a   1.000
_cell.length_b   1.000
_cell.length_c   1.000
_cell.angle_alpha   90.00
_cell.angle_beta   90.00
_cell.angle_gamma   90.00
#
_symmetry.space_group_name_H-M   'P 1'
#
loop_
_entity.id
_entity.type
_entity.pdbx_description
1 polymer ?
#
loop_
_entity_poly.entity_id
_entity_poly.type
_entity_poly.pdbx_seq_one_letter_code
_entity_poly.pdbx_strand_id
1 'polypeptide(L)'
;MSCQALKCTVGLNFSEYLSYGKRADGGTRVFKHWTYESLFQDPLFPAWRYWPPGRSYPAELPPCPPKNESAAGEIHSGQEIPVEGIWEPWFPAGKVGCPSYFLKGSIAHTYLLEGTNDEHAVAWRLLWEDKRYRDGSIPAEEATYFPTPVVQSRLRALPGEPCPRRGYWQSPAVKDSVHVEAGAPMPGPQRTTWGMVIWHYADPQPHHAS
;
A
#
# COMPACT_ATOMS: atom_id res chain seq x y z
N MET A 1 5.58 -1.75 33.48
CA MET A 1 5.02 -2.45 32.30
C MET A 1 5.27 -1.53 31.11
N SER A 2 6.13 -1.96 30.19
CA SER A 2 6.60 -1.14 29.06
C SER A 2 5.80 -1.52 27.83
N CYS A 3 5.11 -0.52 27.26
CA CYS A 3 4.31 -0.64 26.04
C CYS A 3 5.25 -0.99 24.88
N GLN A 4 5.24 -2.27 24.48
CA GLN A 4 5.92 -2.72 23.27
C GLN A 4 5.12 -2.18 22.07
N ALA A 5 5.66 -1.14 21.43
CA ALA A 5 5.22 -0.72 20.11
C ALA A 5 5.27 -1.95 19.18
N LEU A 6 4.14 -2.22 18.53
CA LEU A 6 3.96 -3.27 17.54
C LEU A 6 5.11 -3.22 16.51
N LYS A 7 6.00 -4.21 16.60
CA LYS A 7 6.98 -4.52 15.55
C LYS A 7 6.22 -4.99 14.31
N CYS A 8 5.82 -4.05 13.46
CA CYS A 8 5.51 -4.35 12.07
C CYS A 8 6.82 -4.62 11.33
N THR A 9 7.40 -5.81 11.54
CA THR A 9 8.40 -6.37 10.63
C THR A 9 7.89 -7.73 10.18
N VAL A 10 6.99 -7.71 9.19
CA VAL A 10 6.84 -8.84 8.28
C VAL A 10 8.20 -9.00 7.60
N GLY A 11 8.77 -10.20 7.72
CA GLY A 11 10.14 -10.53 7.34
C GLY A 11 10.45 -10.21 5.89
N LEU A 12 11.07 -9.06 5.67
CA LEU A 12 11.79 -8.71 4.46
C LEU A 12 13.22 -8.37 4.92
N ASN A 13 14.09 -9.39 4.96
CA ASN A 13 15.53 -9.19 5.17
C ASN A 13 16.12 -8.50 3.93
N PHE A 14 15.92 -7.19 3.81
CA PHE A 14 16.67 -6.36 2.85
C PHE A 14 17.91 -5.83 3.57
N SER A 15 19.02 -6.52 3.39
CA SER A 15 20.33 -6.16 3.95
C SER A 15 21.10 -5.15 3.08
N GLU A 16 20.43 -4.42 2.18
CA GLU A 16 21.09 -3.48 1.27
C GLU A 16 20.54 -2.06 1.44
N TYR A 17 21.48 -1.12 1.54
CA TYR A 17 21.31 0.27 1.92
C TYR A 17 20.29 1.00 1.03
N LEU A 18 19.21 1.51 1.63
CA LEU A 18 18.05 2.05 0.92
C LEU A 18 18.26 3.50 0.40
N SER A 19 19.14 4.29 1.00
CA SER A 19 19.56 5.60 0.49
C SER A 19 20.76 6.16 1.25
N TYR A 20 21.50 7.07 0.60
CA TYR A 20 22.58 7.85 1.17
C TYR A 20 22.37 9.34 0.94
N GLY A 21 22.64 10.15 1.96
CA GLY A 21 22.53 11.62 1.92
C GLY A 21 23.75 12.29 2.55
N LYS A 22 23.84 13.62 2.48
CA LYS A 22 24.87 14.40 3.18
C LYS A 22 24.31 15.02 4.46
N ARG A 23 25.06 14.92 5.55
CA ARG A 23 24.83 15.67 6.78
C ARG A 23 25.23 17.14 6.57
N ALA A 24 24.74 18.02 7.44
CA ALA A 24 25.08 19.45 7.42
C ALA A 24 26.59 19.72 7.61
N ASP A 25 27.33 18.76 8.16
CA ASP A 25 28.79 18.80 8.33
C ASP A 25 29.57 18.20 7.12
N GLY A 26 28.88 17.81 6.05
CA GLY A 26 29.48 17.22 4.86
C GLY A 26 29.69 15.70 4.93
N GLY A 27 29.38 15.04 6.05
CA GLY A 27 29.52 13.59 6.20
C GLY A 27 28.43 12.77 5.51
N THR A 28 28.75 11.54 5.09
CA THR A 28 27.79 10.60 4.48
C THR A 28 26.82 10.06 5.53
N ARG A 29 25.52 10.16 5.27
CA ARG A 29 24.43 9.60 6.09
C ARG A 29 23.82 8.41 5.35
N VAL A 30 23.68 7.29 6.03
CA VAL A 30 23.12 6.05 5.47
C VAL A 30 21.80 5.75 6.18
N PHE A 31 20.73 5.57 5.42
CA PHE A 31 19.42 5.24 5.96
C PHE A 31 19.17 3.74 5.85
N LYS A 32 18.96 3.07 6.99
CA LYS A 32 18.58 1.65 7.06
C LYS A 32 17.07 1.43 6.98
N HIS A 33 16.29 2.48 7.20
CA HIS A 33 14.82 2.48 7.19
C HIS A 33 14.33 3.85 6.68
N TRP A 34 13.08 3.92 6.23
CA TRP A 34 12.46 5.17 5.80
C TRP A 34 12.37 6.17 6.95
N THR A 35 12.79 7.40 6.70
CA THR A 35 12.54 8.55 7.59
C THR A 35 11.92 9.70 6.79
N TYR A 36 11.30 10.66 7.46
CA TYR A 36 10.73 11.85 6.81
C TYR A 36 11.75 12.56 5.90
N GLU A 37 13.00 12.63 6.35
CA GLU A 37 14.11 13.27 5.63
C GLU A 37 14.54 12.49 4.38
N SER A 38 14.35 11.17 4.37
CA SER A 38 14.68 10.33 3.21
C SER A 38 13.78 10.61 2.00
N LEU A 39 12.63 11.27 2.19
CA LEU A 39 11.72 11.67 1.10
C LEU A 39 12.27 12.80 0.21
N PHE A 40 13.30 13.52 0.66
CA PHE A 40 13.84 14.70 -0.01
C PHE A 40 15.26 14.48 -0.56
N GLN A 41 15.75 13.24 -0.59
CA GLN A 41 17.09 12.92 -1.09
C GLN A 41 17.00 12.37 -2.52
N ASP A 42 17.99 12.72 -3.35
CA ASP A 42 18.08 12.21 -4.71
C ASP A 42 18.38 10.70 -4.70
N PRO A 43 17.63 9.87 -5.45
CA PRO A 43 17.94 8.46 -5.59
C PRO A 43 19.21 8.30 -6.43
N LEU A 44 20.19 7.55 -5.90
CA LEU A 44 21.34 7.13 -6.69
C LEU A 44 21.21 5.67 -7.13
N PHE A 45 21.49 5.46 -8.42
CA PHE A 45 21.48 4.16 -9.09
C PHE A 45 22.41 3.14 -8.37
N PRO A 46 22.02 1.85 -8.25
CA PRO A 46 20.90 1.17 -8.91
C PRO A 46 19.61 1.12 -8.08
N ALA A 47 19.50 1.87 -6.98
CA ALA A 47 18.33 1.85 -6.12
C ALA A 47 17.19 2.70 -6.71
N TRP A 48 16.08 2.03 -7.04
CA TRP A 48 14.75 2.58 -7.34
C TRP A 48 14.69 3.81 -8.24
N ARG A 49 14.49 3.56 -9.54
CA ARG A 49 14.45 4.57 -10.61
C ARG A 49 13.33 5.63 -10.47
N TYR A 50 12.30 5.36 -9.65
CA TYR A 50 11.08 6.18 -9.55
C TYR A 50 10.40 6.02 -8.19
N TRP A 51 11.11 6.19 -7.06
CA TRP A 51 10.47 6.03 -5.75
C TRP A 51 10.44 7.31 -4.91
N PRO A 52 9.29 7.64 -4.28
CA PRO A 52 7.99 6.99 -4.45
C PRO A 52 7.43 7.17 -5.86
N PRO A 53 6.74 6.16 -6.43
CA PRO A 53 6.26 6.19 -7.80
C PRO A 53 5.25 7.33 -7.97
N GLY A 54 5.40 8.10 -9.05
CA GLY A 54 4.35 9.02 -9.49
C GLY A 54 4.14 10.26 -8.61
N ARG A 55 5.14 10.74 -7.85
CA ARG A 55 5.01 12.05 -7.19
C ARG A 55 5.15 13.20 -8.18
N SER A 56 4.02 13.61 -8.75
CA SER A 56 3.86 14.93 -9.35
C SER A 56 3.18 15.82 -8.31
N TYR A 57 3.92 16.75 -7.71
CA TYR A 57 3.30 17.78 -6.88
C TYR A 57 2.83 18.91 -7.77
N PRO A 58 1.66 19.52 -7.49
CA PRO A 58 1.28 20.75 -8.16
C PRO A 58 2.32 21.83 -7.86
N ALA A 59 2.66 22.65 -8.87
CA ALA A 59 3.63 23.74 -8.72
C ALA A 59 3.15 24.80 -7.70
N GLU A 60 1.84 24.91 -7.54
CA GLU A 60 1.19 25.83 -6.61
C GLU A 60 0.15 25.05 -5.79
N LEU A 61 0.24 25.17 -4.46
CA LEU A 61 -0.78 24.67 -3.55
C LEU A 61 -1.79 25.78 -3.29
N PRO A 62 -3.09 25.46 -3.22
CA PRO A 62 -4.08 26.44 -2.77
C PRO A 62 -3.73 26.93 -1.35
N PRO A 63 -4.04 28.20 -1.02
CA PRO A 63 -3.80 28.71 0.31
C PRO A 63 -4.56 27.88 1.35
N CYS A 64 -3.95 27.66 2.51
CA CYS A 64 -4.60 26.99 3.61
C CYS A 64 -5.89 27.76 3.99
N PRO A 65 -7.05 27.10 4.12
CA PRO A 65 -8.26 27.75 4.57
C PRO A 65 -8.06 28.46 5.92
N PRO A 66 -8.79 29.55 6.20
CA PRO A 66 -8.74 30.18 7.52
C PRO A 66 -9.21 29.18 8.58
N LYS A 67 -8.62 29.30 9.79
CA LYS A 67 -9.05 28.51 10.95
C LYS A 67 -10.56 28.65 11.14
N ASN A 68 -11.29 27.56 11.03
CA ASN A 68 -12.71 27.53 11.37
C ASN A 68 -12.83 27.63 12.91
N GLU A 69 -13.55 28.62 13.44
CA GLU A 69 -13.78 28.76 14.89
C GLU A 69 -15.21 28.39 15.30
N SER A 70 -16.02 27.93 14.35
CA SER A 70 -17.40 27.52 14.60
C SER A 70 -17.48 26.10 15.15
N ALA A 71 -18.30 25.91 16.18
CA ALA A 71 -18.70 24.60 16.69
C ALA A 71 -19.86 23.98 15.88
N ALA A 72 -20.35 24.66 14.84
CA ALA A 72 -21.45 24.16 14.03
C ALA A 72 -21.03 22.89 13.27
N GLY A 73 -21.75 21.79 13.50
CA GLY A 73 -21.47 20.50 12.87
C GLY A 73 -20.42 19.64 13.59
N GLU A 74 -20.06 19.99 14.83
CA GLU A 74 -19.22 19.13 15.68
C GLU A 74 -19.90 17.80 16.01
N ILE A 75 -19.10 16.74 16.03
CA ILE A 75 -19.52 15.39 16.37
C ILE A 75 -18.79 14.96 17.63
N HIS A 76 -19.50 14.47 18.64
CA HIS A 76 -18.88 13.99 19.87
C HIS A 76 -18.42 12.54 19.73
N SER A 77 -17.37 12.16 20.46
CA SER A 77 -16.99 10.75 20.60
C SER A 77 -18.21 9.88 20.93
N GLY A 78 -18.35 8.75 20.26
CA GLY A 78 -19.50 7.85 20.34
C GLY A 78 -20.63 8.16 19.36
N GLN A 79 -20.61 9.30 18.67
CA GLN A 79 -21.59 9.63 17.62
C GLN A 79 -21.13 9.16 16.25
N GLU A 80 -22.09 8.92 15.36
CA GLU A 80 -21.82 8.52 13.98
C GLU A 80 -21.29 9.70 13.14
N ILE A 81 -20.28 9.43 12.33
CA ILE A 81 -19.65 10.41 11.45
C ILE A 81 -20.54 10.64 10.21
N PRO A 82 -21.01 11.86 9.95
CA PRO A 82 -21.96 12.14 8.87
C PRO A 82 -21.29 12.19 7.48
N VAL A 83 -20.01 12.58 7.43
CA VAL A 83 -19.22 12.71 6.21
C VAL A 83 -17.79 12.21 6.41
N GLU A 84 -17.27 11.52 5.39
CA GLU A 84 -15.88 11.07 5.38
C GLU A 84 -14.92 12.24 5.17
N GLY A 85 -13.74 12.16 5.79
CA GLY A 85 -12.74 13.20 5.69
C GLY A 85 -11.83 13.31 6.91
N ILE A 86 -11.11 14.41 6.99
CA ILE A 86 -10.19 14.71 8.09
C ILE A 86 -10.93 15.55 9.14
N TRP A 87 -10.92 15.08 10.37
CA TRP A 87 -11.52 15.73 11.53
C TRP A 87 -10.46 15.98 12.59
N GLU A 88 -10.52 17.12 13.27
CA GLU A 88 -9.63 17.42 14.40
C GLU A 88 -10.37 17.36 15.73
N PRO A 89 -9.72 16.90 16.79
CA PRO A 89 -10.29 16.91 18.13
C PRO A 89 -10.17 18.31 18.72
N TRP A 90 -11.28 18.81 19.25
CA TRP A 90 -11.35 20.08 19.96
C TRP A 90 -11.35 19.83 21.48
N PHE A 91 -10.40 20.44 22.18
CA PHE A 91 -10.33 20.40 23.64
C PHE A 91 -10.79 21.70 24.31
N PRO A 92 -11.21 21.63 25.59
CA PRO A 92 -11.40 22.82 26.41
C PRO A 92 -10.17 23.75 26.38
N ALA A 93 -10.41 25.06 26.52
CA ALA A 93 -9.38 26.11 26.47
C ALA A 93 -8.65 26.26 25.12
N GLY A 94 -9.28 25.86 24.01
CA GLY A 94 -8.81 26.19 22.66
C GLY A 94 -7.60 25.38 22.20
N LYS A 95 -7.27 24.28 22.89
CA LYS A 95 -6.26 23.32 22.43
C LYS A 95 -6.87 22.43 21.34
N VAL A 96 -6.05 22.04 20.37
CA VAL A 96 -6.38 21.08 19.31
C VAL A 96 -5.38 19.93 19.34
N GLY A 97 -5.82 18.75 18.95
CA GLY A 97 -4.96 17.55 18.86
C GLY A 97 -4.67 17.16 17.42
N CYS A 98 -4.06 15.98 17.25
CA CYS A 98 -3.76 15.40 15.96
C CYS A 98 -5.07 15.06 15.21
N PRO A 99 -5.25 15.54 13.97
CA PRO A 99 -6.40 15.17 13.17
C PRO A 99 -6.45 13.67 12.87
N SER A 100 -7.65 13.15 12.65
CA SER A 100 -7.92 11.76 12.26
C SER A 100 -8.79 11.72 11.03
N TYR A 101 -8.57 10.72 10.17
CA TYR A 101 -9.44 10.49 9.02
C TYR A 101 -10.59 9.57 9.44
N PHE A 102 -11.83 10.03 9.30
CA PHE A 102 -13.01 9.23 9.56
C PHE A 102 -13.73 8.84 8.27
N LEU A 103 -14.30 7.64 8.28
CA LEU A 103 -15.22 7.17 7.25
C LEU A 103 -16.65 7.54 7.63
N LYS A 104 -17.48 7.88 6.65
CA LYS A 104 -18.91 8.09 6.86
C LYS A 104 -19.55 6.83 7.46
N GLY A 105 -20.40 7.01 8.47
CA GLY A 105 -21.04 5.90 9.18
C GLY A 105 -20.18 5.23 10.25
N SER A 106 -18.89 5.61 10.38
CA SER A 106 -18.07 5.14 11.49
C SER A 106 -18.42 5.87 12.77
N ILE A 107 -18.11 5.26 13.92
CA ILE A 107 -18.29 5.89 15.22
C ILE A 107 -17.05 6.73 15.56
N ALA A 108 -17.26 7.99 15.89
CA ALA A 108 -16.20 8.89 16.34
C ALA A 108 -15.53 8.33 17.59
N HIS A 109 -14.23 8.05 17.54
CA HIS A 109 -13.53 7.45 18.65
C HIS A 109 -13.21 8.47 19.76
N THR A 110 -12.84 7.97 20.93
CA THR A 110 -12.18 8.73 22.00
C THR A 110 -10.76 9.12 21.56
N TYR A 111 -10.24 10.23 22.07
CA TYR A 111 -8.91 10.72 21.71
C TYR A 111 -7.89 10.41 22.81
N LEU A 112 -6.76 9.80 22.42
CA LEU A 112 -5.63 9.55 23.31
C LEU A 112 -4.76 10.79 23.42
N LEU A 113 -4.71 11.41 24.60
CA LEU A 113 -3.92 12.63 24.80
C LEU A 113 -2.42 12.32 24.78
N GLU A 114 -1.66 13.05 23.95
CA GLU A 114 -0.22 12.87 23.82
C GLU A 114 0.49 13.00 25.18
N GLY A 115 1.37 12.03 25.49
CA GLY A 115 2.08 11.96 26.77
C GLY A 115 1.29 11.27 27.89
N THR A 116 0.08 10.78 27.62
CA THR A 116 -0.74 10.01 28.55
C THR A 116 -1.18 8.67 27.94
N ASN A 117 -1.72 7.78 28.77
CA ASN A 117 -2.43 6.58 28.31
C ASN A 117 -3.96 6.74 28.46
N ASP A 118 -4.43 7.98 28.62
CA ASP A 118 -5.82 8.28 28.94
C ASP A 118 -6.58 8.67 27.67
N GLU A 119 -7.66 7.94 27.41
CA GLU A 119 -8.60 8.24 26.34
C GLU A 119 -9.68 9.20 26.84
N HIS A 120 -9.93 10.27 26.08
CA HIS A 120 -10.92 11.29 26.41
C HIS A 120 -12.02 11.35 25.36
N ALA A 121 -13.26 11.48 25.81
CA ALA A 121 -14.33 11.90 24.93
C ALA A 121 -14.12 13.37 24.53
N VAL A 122 -14.14 13.63 23.22
CA VAL A 122 -13.89 14.96 22.66
C VAL A 122 -14.98 15.33 21.67
N ALA A 123 -15.04 16.62 21.32
CA ALA A 123 -15.75 17.07 20.14
C ALA A 123 -14.80 16.99 18.94
N TRP A 124 -15.30 16.56 17.80
CA TRP A 124 -14.60 16.46 16.54
C TRP A 124 -15.14 17.51 15.58
N ARG A 125 -14.24 18.29 15.00
CA ARG A 125 -14.55 19.32 14.01
C ARG A 125 -14.03 18.90 12.64
N LEU A 126 -14.86 19.02 11.62
CA LEU A 126 -14.47 18.71 10.25
C LEU A 126 -13.47 19.77 9.74
N LEU A 127 -12.27 19.31 9.36
CA LEU A 127 -11.28 20.13 8.67
C LEU A 127 -11.46 20.07 7.15
N TRP A 128 -11.69 18.87 6.63
CA TRP A 128 -11.78 18.63 5.20
C TRP A 128 -12.67 17.44 4.90
N GLU A 129 -13.67 17.65 4.04
CA GLU A 129 -14.56 16.60 3.53
C GLU A 129 -13.92 15.92 2.32
N ASP A 130 -13.72 14.60 2.36
CA ASP A 130 -13.26 13.87 1.17
C ASP A 130 -14.43 13.63 0.22
N LYS A 131 -14.32 14.18 -0.99
CA LYS A 131 -15.32 13.99 -2.06
C LYS A 131 -14.74 13.28 -3.29
N ARG A 132 -13.44 13.00 -3.29
CA ARG A 132 -12.70 12.60 -4.51
C ARG A 132 -13.19 11.29 -5.09
N TYR A 133 -13.55 10.34 -4.23
CA TYR A 133 -13.92 8.98 -4.64
C TYR A 133 -15.43 8.74 -4.68
N ARG A 134 -16.26 9.79 -4.53
CA ARG A 134 -17.73 9.63 -4.43
C ARG A 134 -18.38 9.04 -5.67
N ASP A 135 -17.80 9.30 -6.83
CA ASP A 135 -18.26 8.78 -8.12
C ASP A 135 -17.60 7.44 -8.50
N GLY A 136 -16.77 6.89 -7.62
CA GLY A 136 -15.99 5.67 -7.85
C GLY A 136 -14.83 5.84 -8.83
N SER A 137 -14.56 7.07 -9.29
CA SER A 137 -13.40 7.36 -10.12
C SER A 137 -12.15 7.58 -9.28
N ILE A 138 -11.01 7.20 -9.84
CA ILE A 138 -9.70 7.53 -9.28
C ILE A 138 -9.28 8.84 -9.95
N PRO A 139 -8.94 9.90 -9.19
CA PRO A 139 -8.45 11.14 -9.77
C PRO A 139 -7.26 10.89 -10.71
N ALA A 140 -7.18 11.64 -11.80
CA ALA A 140 -6.17 11.40 -12.85
C ALA A 140 -4.74 11.50 -12.30
N GLU A 141 -4.51 12.37 -11.32
CA GLU A 141 -3.27 12.54 -10.59
C GLU A 141 -2.88 11.32 -9.74
N GLU A 142 -3.83 10.47 -9.37
CA GLU A 142 -3.62 9.25 -8.58
C GLU A 142 -3.53 7.99 -9.45
N ALA A 143 -3.67 8.10 -10.78
CA ALA A 143 -3.62 6.97 -11.70
C ALA A 143 -2.30 6.18 -11.59
N THR A 144 -1.22 6.83 -11.18
CA THR A 144 0.11 6.21 -11.00
C THR A 144 0.31 5.56 -9.62
N TYR A 145 -0.58 5.79 -8.65
CA TYR A 145 -0.48 5.16 -7.33
C TYR A 145 -0.80 3.67 -7.40
N PHE A 146 -1.66 3.30 -8.34
CA PHE A 146 -2.00 1.93 -8.61
C PHE A 146 -1.02 1.40 -9.66
N PRO A 147 -0.29 0.31 -9.37
CA PRO A 147 0.50 -0.34 -10.40
C PRO A 147 -0.47 -0.71 -11.53
N THR A 148 -0.16 -0.29 -12.76
CA THR A 148 -0.86 -0.80 -13.92
C THR A 148 -0.75 -2.32 -13.83
N PRO A 149 -1.86 -3.08 -13.79
CA PRO A 149 -1.77 -4.53 -13.69
C PRO A 149 -0.91 -4.97 -14.86
N VAL A 150 0.29 -5.46 -14.54
CA VAL A 150 1.11 -6.12 -15.53
C VAL A 150 0.26 -7.31 -15.91
N VAL A 151 -0.37 -7.26 -17.09
CA VAL A 151 -0.94 -8.44 -17.71
C VAL A 151 0.26 -9.34 -17.91
N GLN A 152 0.57 -10.14 -16.90
CA GLN A 152 1.48 -11.24 -17.05
C GLN A 152 0.76 -12.16 -18.02
N SER A 153 1.14 -12.07 -19.30
CA SER A 153 0.82 -13.05 -20.33
C SER A 153 1.53 -14.38 -20.03
N ARG A 154 1.58 -14.77 -18.75
CA ARG A 154 2.04 -16.08 -18.32
C ARG A 154 0.94 -17.04 -18.73
N LEU A 155 1.16 -17.66 -19.87
CA LEU A 155 0.30 -18.72 -20.39
C LEU A 155 0.04 -19.72 -19.26
N ARG A 156 -1.24 -19.91 -18.97
CA ARG A 156 -1.72 -20.86 -17.96
C ARG A 156 -2.78 -21.76 -18.57
N ALA A 157 -2.88 -22.97 -18.07
CA ALA A 157 -3.93 -23.90 -18.46
C ALA A 157 -4.27 -24.85 -17.31
N LEU A 158 -5.53 -25.27 -17.22
CA LEU A 158 -5.99 -26.26 -16.25
C LEU A 158 -5.86 -27.67 -16.83
N PRO A 159 -5.75 -28.71 -15.99
CA PRO A 159 -5.78 -30.09 -16.46
C PRO A 159 -7.04 -30.38 -17.29
N GLY A 160 -6.85 -31.05 -18.43
CA GLY A 160 -7.89 -31.34 -19.41
C GLY A 160 -8.15 -30.23 -20.44
N GLU A 161 -7.76 -28.97 -20.19
CA GLU A 161 -7.84 -27.91 -21.19
C GLU A 161 -6.82 -28.14 -22.33
N PRO A 162 -7.10 -27.72 -23.57
CA PRO A 162 -6.13 -27.80 -24.65
C PRO A 162 -4.94 -26.89 -24.36
N CYS A 163 -3.73 -27.42 -24.52
CA CYS A 163 -2.48 -26.71 -24.32
C CYS A 163 -2.38 -25.52 -25.29
N PRO A 164 -2.28 -24.27 -24.80
CA PRO A 164 -2.28 -23.11 -25.69
C PRO A 164 -0.97 -22.93 -26.45
N ARG A 165 0.13 -23.55 -25.97
CA ARG A 165 1.46 -23.43 -26.59
C ARG A 165 2.33 -24.64 -26.28
N ARG A 166 2.98 -25.17 -27.32
CA ARG A 166 3.98 -26.24 -27.20
C ARG A 166 5.15 -25.81 -26.31
N GLY A 167 5.55 -26.67 -25.38
CA GLY A 167 6.75 -26.49 -24.58
C GLY A 167 6.67 -27.17 -23.22
N TYR A 168 7.58 -26.81 -22.33
CA TYR A 168 7.59 -27.23 -20.94
C TYR A 168 6.65 -26.39 -20.10
N TRP A 169 5.86 -27.09 -19.29
CA TRP A 169 4.88 -26.55 -18.36
C TRP A 169 5.21 -27.04 -16.96
N GLN A 170 5.04 -26.16 -15.97
CA GLN A 170 5.30 -26.44 -14.57
C GLN A 170 4.10 -26.04 -13.71
N SER A 171 3.91 -26.74 -12.60
CA SER A 171 2.86 -26.43 -11.64
C SER A 171 3.44 -26.58 -10.24
N PRO A 172 3.29 -25.63 -9.32
CA PRO A 172 3.75 -25.80 -7.93
C PRO A 172 3.11 -27.01 -7.23
N ALA A 173 1.93 -27.44 -7.70
CA ALA A 173 1.21 -28.60 -7.18
C ALA A 173 1.72 -29.94 -7.74
N VAL A 174 2.65 -29.92 -8.69
CA VAL A 174 3.24 -31.10 -9.35
C VAL A 174 4.77 -30.96 -9.37
N LYS A 175 5.48 -31.97 -8.89
CA LYS A 175 6.93 -31.86 -8.70
C LYS A 175 7.71 -31.65 -10.01
N ASP A 176 7.27 -32.27 -11.09
CA ASP A 176 8.01 -32.34 -12.35
C ASP A 176 7.37 -31.46 -13.44
N SER A 177 8.22 -30.82 -14.24
CA SER A 177 7.77 -30.14 -15.46
C SER A 177 7.43 -31.15 -16.56
N VAL A 178 6.42 -30.85 -17.35
CA VAL A 178 5.95 -31.72 -18.44
C VAL A 178 6.07 -31.01 -19.79
N HIS A 179 6.53 -31.73 -20.82
CA HIS A 179 6.46 -31.23 -22.18
C HIS A 179 5.08 -31.55 -22.76
N VAL A 180 4.38 -30.54 -23.28
CA VAL A 180 3.04 -30.71 -23.86
C VAL A 180 3.02 -30.08 -25.23
N GLU A 181 2.46 -30.79 -26.21
CA GLU A 181 2.23 -30.29 -27.56
C GLU A 181 1.03 -29.35 -27.61
N ALA A 182 1.07 -28.34 -28.49
CA ALA A 182 -0.04 -27.40 -28.62
C ALA A 182 -1.33 -28.14 -29.03
N GLY A 183 -2.46 -27.81 -28.38
CA GLY A 183 -3.76 -28.43 -28.58
C GLY A 183 -3.97 -29.76 -27.84
N ALA A 184 -2.92 -30.39 -27.31
CA ALA A 184 -3.07 -31.60 -26.49
C ALA A 184 -3.69 -31.26 -25.12
N PRO A 185 -4.53 -32.14 -24.53
CA PRO A 185 -5.10 -31.88 -23.21
C PRO A 185 -4.00 -31.83 -22.14
N MET A 186 -4.06 -30.83 -21.27
CA MET A 186 -3.09 -30.67 -20.19
C MET A 186 -3.18 -31.84 -19.19
N PRO A 187 -2.04 -32.40 -18.75
CA PRO A 187 -2.03 -33.62 -17.95
C PRO A 187 -2.34 -33.38 -16.46
N GLY A 188 -2.65 -34.46 -15.74
CA GLY A 188 -2.77 -34.49 -14.27
C GLY A 188 -4.20 -34.38 -13.74
N PRO A 189 -4.40 -34.64 -12.44
CA PRO A 189 -5.69 -34.47 -11.78
C PRO A 189 -5.98 -32.98 -11.56
N GLN A 190 -7.26 -32.59 -11.45
CA GLN A 190 -7.64 -31.21 -11.14
C GLN A 190 -7.12 -30.74 -9.77
N ARG A 191 -6.90 -31.66 -8.83
CA ARG A 191 -6.39 -31.39 -7.48
C ARG A 191 -5.37 -32.44 -7.03
N THR A 192 -4.36 -31.99 -6.31
CA THR A 192 -3.44 -32.82 -5.51
C THR A 192 -3.62 -32.48 -4.03
N THR A 193 -2.92 -33.18 -3.14
CA THR A 193 -2.86 -32.86 -1.70
C THR A 193 -2.27 -31.47 -1.41
N TRP A 194 -1.55 -30.87 -2.37
CA TRP A 194 -1.00 -29.51 -2.28
C TRP A 194 -1.96 -28.43 -2.77
N GLY A 195 -3.02 -28.79 -3.50
CA GLY A 195 -4.02 -27.84 -4.00
C GLY A 195 -4.44 -28.08 -5.44
N MET A 196 -5.00 -27.05 -6.07
CA MET A 196 -5.44 -27.11 -7.46
C MET A 196 -4.22 -27.11 -8.40
N VAL A 197 -4.24 -27.98 -9.41
CA VAL A 197 -3.20 -28.00 -10.44
C VAL A 197 -3.49 -26.90 -11.44
N ILE A 198 -2.59 -25.93 -11.55
CA ILE A 198 -2.59 -24.91 -12.61
C ILE A 198 -1.24 -25.00 -13.27
N TRP A 199 -1.23 -25.30 -14.57
CA TRP A 199 -0.01 -25.33 -15.34
C TRP A 199 0.38 -23.94 -15.79
N HIS A 200 1.65 -23.62 -15.65
CA HIS A 200 2.28 -22.39 -16.10
C HIS A 200 3.37 -22.71 -17.11
N TYR A 201 3.40 -21.99 -18.24
CA TYR A 201 4.45 -22.15 -19.22
C TYR A 201 5.82 -21.77 -18.60
N ALA A 202 6.81 -22.64 -18.71
CA ALA A 202 8.14 -22.39 -18.18
C ALA A 202 8.88 -21.38 -19.07
N ASP A 203 9.41 -20.31 -18.48
CA ASP A 203 10.23 -19.32 -19.19
C ASP A 203 11.41 -18.90 -18.30
N PRO A 204 12.67 -19.19 -18.67
CA PRO A 204 13.10 -19.85 -19.91
C PRO A 204 12.74 -21.33 -19.95
N GLN A 205 12.62 -21.87 -21.17
CA GLN A 205 12.48 -23.32 -21.39
C GLN A 205 13.75 -24.04 -20.90
N PRO A 206 13.63 -25.16 -20.18
CA PRO A 206 14.79 -25.90 -19.70
C PRO A 206 15.64 -26.37 -20.89
N HIS A 207 16.95 -26.11 -20.84
CA HIS A 207 17.89 -26.56 -21.87
C HIS A 207 17.99 -28.09 -21.84
N HIS A 208 17.71 -28.75 -22.96
CA HIS A 208 18.12 -30.15 -23.12
C HIS A 208 19.58 -30.20 -23.55
N ALA A 209 20.42 -30.82 -22.72
CA ALA A 209 21.64 -31.43 -23.23
C ALA A 209 21.21 -32.58 -24.15
N SER A 210 21.59 -32.49 -25.42
CA SER A 210 21.43 -33.55 -26.41
C SER A 210 22.28 -34.77 -26.06
#